data_AF-A0A3D5CR06-F1
#
_entry.id   AF-A0A3D5CR06-F1
#
_cell.length_a   1.000
_cell.length_b   1.000
_cell.length_c   1.000
_cell.angle_alpha   90.00
_cell.angle_beta   90.00
_cell.angle_gamma   90.00
#
_symmetry.space_group_name_H-M   'P 1'
#
loop_
_entity.id
_entity.type
_entity.pdbx_description
1 polymer ?
#
loop_
_entity_poly.entity_id
_entity_poly.type
_entity_poly.pdbx_seq_one_letter_code
_entity_poly.pdbx_strand_id
1 'polypeptide(L)'
;QPIKAGIFNLGYLPKSDKAIITLPETTKIAMEEILKRLAPRGRMIIVVYYGHEGGKSELDMVQQFCQMLPQDQYNVLNYQFINQKNNPPILYCVEKKKC
;
A
#
# COMPACT_ATOMS: atom_id res chain seq x y z
N GLN A 1 18.15 9.06 5.56
CA GLN A 1 17.52 9.13 6.90
C GLN A 1 16.58 7.96 7.09
N PRO A 2 16.82 7.07 8.08
CA PRO A 2 15.91 5.98 8.41
C PRO A 2 14.56 6.49 8.92
N ILE A 3 13.49 5.75 8.65
CA ILE A 3 12.12 6.08 9.10
C ILE A 3 11.51 4.90 9.86
N LYS A 4 10.65 5.19 10.84
CA LYS A 4 9.94 4.16 11.62
C LYS A 4 8.63 3.73 10.96
N ALA A 5 7.99 4.62 10.21
CA ALA A 5 6.75 4.32 9.53
C ALA A 5 6.60 5.12 8.24
N GLY A 6 5.80 4.57 7.32
CA GLY A 6 5.24 5.26 6.16
C GLY A 6 3.78 4.85 6.00
N ILE A 7 2.94 5.76 5.51
CA ILE A 7 1.52 5.49 5.27
C ILE A 7 1.12 5.97 3.87
N PHE A 8 0.38 5.14 3.17
CA PHE A 8 -0.24 5.44 1.89
C PHE A 8 -1.76 5.33 2.04
N ASN A 9 -2.48 6.35 1.56
CA ASN A 9 -3.92 6.31 1.35
C ASN A 9 -4.14 6.52 -0.15
N LEU A 10 -4.38 5.43 -0.87
CA LEU A 10 -4.38 5.39 -2.33
C LEU A 10 -5.79 5.61 -2.88
N GLY A 11 -5.92 6.49 -3.85
CA GLY A 11 -7.15 6.87 -4.51
C GLY A 11 -7.17 8.36 -4.85
N TYR A 12 -8.32 9.01 -4.70
CA TYR A 12 -8.49 10.45 -4.88
C TYR A 12 -8.75 11.16 -3.54
N LEU A 13 -8.53 12.47 -3.51
CA LEU A 13 -8.85 13.30 -2.36
C LEU A 13 -10.38 13.54 -2.29
N PRO A 14 -11.06 13.31 -1.15
CA PRO A 14 -12.47 13.60 -1.03
C PRO A 14 -12.77 15.08 -1.29
N LYS A 15 -13.85 15.36 -2.04
CA LYS A 15 -14.29 16.71 -2.44
C LYS A 15 -13.33 17.45 -3.40
N SER A 16 -12.40 16.75 -4.04
CA SER A 16 -11.58 17.30 -5.13
C SER A 16 -12.05 16.80 -6.50
N ASP A 17 -11.31 17.19 -7.53
CA ASP A 17 -11.35 16.54 -8.83
C ASP A 17 -11.00 15.04 -8.69
N LYS A 18 -11.88 14.17 -9.19
CA LYS A 18 -11.75 12.70 -9.12
C LYS A 18 -10.88 12.13 -10.23
N ALA A 19 -10.49 12.93 -11.21
CA ALA A 19 -9.50 12.55 -12.21
C ALA A 19 -8.07 12.55 -11.64
N ILE A 20 -7.83 13.28 -10.55
CA ILE A 20 -6.54 13.31 -9.87
C ILE A 20 -6.50 12.17 -8.84
N ILE A 21 -5.85 11.08 -9.24
CA ILE A 21 -5.69 9.87 -8.44
C ILE A 21 -4.21 9.52 -8.24
N THR A 22 -3.92 8.67 -7.26
CA THR A 22 -2.65 7.92 -7.23
C THR A 22 -2.56 6.96 -8.42
N LEU A 23 -1.34 6.68 -8.86
CA LEU A 23 -1.07 5.86 -10.05
C LEU A 23 -0.16 4.68 -9.70
N PRO A 24 -0.37 3.49 -10.29
CA PRO A 24 0.39 2.29 -9.97
C PRO A 24 1.91 2.50 -10.05
N GLU A 25 2.40 3.17 -11.09
CA GLU A 25 3.82 3.37 -11.35
C GLU A 25 4.49 4.24 -10.28
N THR A 26 3.86 5.37 -9.94
CA THR A 26 4.41 6.31 -8.95
C THR A 26 4.26 5.77 -7.53
N THR A 27 3.17 5.07 -7.24
CA THR A 27 2.94 4.38 -5.97
C THR A 27 4.00 3.30 -5.74
N LYS A 28 4.32 2.48 -6.76
CA LYS A 28 5.37 1.45 -6.66
C LYS A 28 6.72 2.05 -6.33
N ILE A 29 7.13 3.10 -7.07
CA ILE A 29 8.41 3.80 -6.82
C ILE A 29 8.47 4.32 -5.39
N ALA A 30 7.39 4.95 -4.90
CA ALA A 30 7.34 5.47 -3.54
C ALA A 30 7.42 4.36 -2.49
N MET A 31 6.73 3.23 -2.70
CA MET A 31 6.80 2.06 -1.82
C MET A 31 8.21 1.48 -1.74
N GLU A 32 8.91 1.34 -2.87
CA GLU A 32 10.31 0.89 -2.92
C GLU A 32 11.24 1.82 -2.12
N GLU A 33 11.08 3.14 -2.27
CA GLU A 33 11.86 4.13 -1.53
C GLU A 33 11.58 4.10 -0.02
N ILE A 34 10.33 3.86 0.38
CA ILE A 34 9.97 3.68 1.79
C ILE A 34 10.63 2.41 2.35
N LEU A 35 10.57 1.27 1.66
CA LEU A 35 11.20 0.03 2.12
C LEU A 35 12.71 0.16 2.32
N LYS A 36 13.40 0.84 1.40
CA LYS A 36 14.85 1.13 1.52
C LYS A 36 15.16 1.91 2.79
N ARG A 37 14.26 2.81 3.21
CA ARG A 37 14.44 3.72 4.35
C ARG A 37 13.86 3.20 5.66
N LEU A 38 13.01 2.16 5.64
CA LEU A 38 12.46 1.58 6.86
C LEU A 38 13.58 1.09 7.78
N ALA A 39 13.55 1.55 9.03
CA ALA A 39 14.36 1.01 10.10
C ALA A 39 13.88 -0.41 10.47
N PRO A 40 14.72 -1.24 11.11
CA PRO A 40 14.29 -2.51 11.67
C PRO A 40 13.02 -2.36 12.53
N ARG A 41 12.06 -3.26 12.34
CA ARG A 41 10.72 -3.25 12.95
C ARG A 41 9.83 -2.05 12.55
N GLY A 42 10.26 -1.26 11.57
CA GLY A 42 9.45 -0.21 10.99
C GLY A 42 8.36 -0.75 10.06
N ARG A 43 7.31 0.05 9.82
CA ARG A 43 6.11 -0.40 9.08
C ARG A 43 5.71 0.53 7.95
N MET A 44 5.33 -0.04 6.82
CA MET A 44 4.64 0.65 5.75
C MET A 44 3.18 0.17 5.73
N ILE A 45 2.25 1.10 5.94
CA ILE A 45 0.81 0.84 5.90
C ILE A 45 0.26 1.38 4.57
N ILE A 46 -0.54 0.58 3.88
CA ILE A 46 -1.09 0.91 2.57
C ILE A 46 -2.58 0.65 2.61
N VAL A 47 -3.38 1.70 2.51
CA VAL A 47 -4.85 1.61 2.43
C VAL A 47 -5.26 1.89 0.99
N VAL A 48 -5.92 0.94 0.34
CA VAL A 48 -6.28 1.02 -1.07
C VAL A 48 -7.79 1.21 -1.22
N TYR A 49 -8.21 2.35 -1.77
CA TYR A 49 -9.60 2.65 -2.11
C TYR A 49 -9.84 2.37 -3.60
N TYR A 50 -10.22 1.15 -3.98
CA TYR A 50 -10.26 0.72 -5.38
C TYR A 50 -11.62 0.86 -6.08
N GLY A 51 -12.61 1.47 -5.42
CA GLY A 51 -13.98 1.62 -5.93
C GLY A 51 -14.17 2.68 -7.02
N HIS A 52 -13.10 3.16 -7.66
CA HIS A 52 -13.12 4.19 -8.70
C HIS A 52 -12.32 3.76 -9.94
N GLU A 53 -12.46 4.52 -11.03
CA GLU A 53 -11.70 4.29 -12.27
C GLU A 53 -10.18 4.32 -11.99
N GLY A 54 -9.45 3.34 -12.51
CA GLY A 54 -8.01 3.14 -12.22
C GLY A 54 -7.71 2.51 -10.84
N GLY A 55 -8.64 2.51 -9.89
CA GLY A 55 -8.38 1.98 -8.54
C GLY A 55 -8.07 0.47 -8.51
N LYS A 56 -8.64 -0.30 -9.43
CA LYS A 56 -8.39 -1.75 -9.51
C LYS A 56 -6.99 -2.10 -10.00
N SER A 57 -6.45 -1.36 -11.00
CA SER A 57 -5.08 -1.61 -11.47
C SER A 57 -4.05 -1.27 -10.40
N GLU A 58 -4.30 -0.22 -9.60
CA GLU A 58 -3.45 0.13 -8.46
C GLU A 58 -3.53 -0.92 -7.35
N LEU A 59 -4.71 -1.45 -7.04
CA LEU A 59 -4.87 -2.58 -6.12
C LEU A 59 -4.09 -3.81 -6.57
N ASP A 60 -4.23 -4.21 -7.84
CA ASP A 60 -3.55 -5.40 -8.39
C ASP A 60 -2.02 -5.24 -8.29
N MET A 61 -1.50 -4.05 -8.59
CA MET A 61 -0.09 -3.72 -8.45
C MET A 61 0.37 -3.81 -6.99
N VAL A 62 -0.35 -3.19 -6.04
CA VAL A 62 0.00 -3.24 -4.61
C VAL A 62 0.00 -4.68 -4.11
N GLN A 63 -1.01 -5.47 -4.48
CA GLN A 63 -1.12 -6.87 -4.08
C GLN A 63 0.06 -7.69 -4.59
N GLN A 64 0.39 -7.58 -5.89
CA GLN A 64 1.52 -8.28 -6.49
C GLN A 64 2.84 -7.86 -5.86
N PHE A 65 3.07 -6.55 -5.67
CA PHE A 65 4.27 -6.03 -5.01
C PHE A 65 4.43 -6.63 -3.62
N CYS A 66 3.38 -6.60 -2.80
CA CYS A 66 3.39 -7.12 -1.45
C CYS A 66 3.65 -8.63 -1.40
N GLN A 67 3.08 -9.41 -2.33
CA GLN A 67 3.28 -10.86 -2.42
C GLN A 67 4.71 -11.26 -2.83
N MET A 68 5.40 -10.42 -3.58
CA MET A 68 6.78 -10.68 -4.04
C MET A 68 7.87 -10.30 -3.02
N LEU A 69 7.52 -9.66 -1.90
CA LEU A 69 8.52 -9.24 -0.92
C LEU A 69 9.19 -10.46 -0.27
N PRO A 70 10.54 -10.47 -0.14
CA PRO A 70 11.26 -11.57 0.47
C PRO A 70 10.83 -11.78 1.93
N GLN A 71 10.27 -12.95 2.23
CA GLN A 71 9.74 -13.26 3.56
C GLN A 71 10.80 -13.28 4.66
N ASP A 72 12.07 -13.50 4.34
CA ASP A 72 13.20 -13.44 5.27
C ASP A 72 13.51 -11.99 5.72
N GLN A 73 13.11 -11.00 4.92
CA GLN A 73 13.33 -9.57 5.21
C GLN A 73 12.08 -8.84 5.68
N TYR A 74 10.89 -9.26 5.25
CA TYR A 74 9.62 -8.57 5.55
C TYR A 74 8.54 -9.53 6.02
N ASN A 75 7.69 -9.04 6.94
CA ASN A 75 6.38 -9.63 7.21
C ASN A 75 5.32 -8.81 6.49
N VAL A 76 4.36 -9.47 5.85
CA VAL A 76 3.29 -8.80 5.09
C VAL A 76 1.94 -9.33 5.54
N LEU A 77 1.06 -8.44 5.96
CA LEU A 77 -0.32 -8.73 6.35
C LEU A 77 -1.29 -8.05 5.39
N ASN A 78 -2.35 -8.75 5.00
CA ASN A 78 -3.53 -8.18 4.35
C ASN A 78 -4.72 -8.24 5.33
N TYR A 79 -5.36 -7.10 5.58
CA TYR A 79 -6.56 -6.96 6.40
C TYR A 79 -7.68 -6.35 5.56
N GLN A 80 -8.78 -7.08 5.40
CA GLN A 80 -9.90 -6.70 4.55
C GLN A 80 -11.24 -7.22 5.09
N PHE A 81 -12.31 -6.48 4.80
CA PHE A 81 -13.67 -6.97 4.99
C PHE A 81 -14.04 -7.96 3.88
N ILE A 82 -14.52 -9.14 4.27
CA ILE A 82 -14.84 -10.23 3.31
C ILE A 82 -16.34 -10.40 3.03
N ASN A 83 -17.20 -9.64 3.71
CA ASN A 83 -18.66 -9.71 3.59
C ASN A 83 -19.34 -8.36 3.28
N GLN A 84 -18.56 -7.29 3.09
CA GLN A 84 -19.09 -5.96 2.77
C GLN A 84 -19.22 -5.77 1.26
N LYS A 85 -20.30 -5.11 0.85
CA LYS A 85 -20.56 -4.72 -0.55
C LYS A 85 -19.87 -3.39 -0.88
N ASN A 86 -19.87 -3.02 -2.17
CA ASN A 86 -19.39 -1.73 -2.68
C ASN A 86 -17.88 -1.48 -2.50
N ASN A 87 -17.06 -2.52 -2.67
CA ASN A 87 -15.60 -2.39 -2.76
C ASN A 87 -14.98 -1.70 -1.52
N PRO A 88 -15.14 -2.28 -0.31
CA PRO A 88 -14.57 -1.72 0.91
C PRO A 88 -13.04 -1.64 0.79
N PRO A 89 -12.37 -0.65 1.42
CA PRO A 89 -10.92 -0.51 1.35
C PRO A 89 -10.18 -1.74 1.87
N ILE A 90 -9.01 -2.01 1.30
CA ILE A 90 -8.11 -3.09 1.72
C ILE A 90 -6.88 -2.47 2.37
N LEU A 91 -6.40 -3.05 3.47
CA LEU A 91 -5.19 -2.62 4.16
C LEU A 91 -4.08 -3.66 4.00
N TYR A 92 -2.91 -3.21 3.55
CA TYR A 92 -1.66 -3.96 3.63
C TYR A 92 -0.76 -3.35 4.71
N CYS A 93 -0.15 -4.21 5.52
CA CYS A 93 0.87 -3.83 6.48
C CYS A 93 2.16 -4.60 6.20
N VAL A 94 3.20 -3.89 5.80
CA VAL A 94 4.55 -4.44 5.58
C VAL A 94 5.44 -4.03 6.75
N GLU A 95 5.93 -5.00 7.52
CA GLU A 95 6.91 -4.77 8.58
C GLU A 95 8.30 -5.25 8.13
N LYS A 96 9.31 -4.40 8.28
CA LYS A 96 10.72 -4.80 8.09
C LYS A 96 11.18 -5.62 9.31
N LYS A 97 11.71 -6.82 9.07
CA LYS A 97 12.23 -7.68 10.14
C LYS A 97 13.43 -7.04 10.84
N LYS A 98 13.74 -7.53 12.04
CA LYS A 98 14.74 -6.92 12.92
C LYS A 98 16.16 -6.99 12.36
N CYS A 99 16.47 -7.98 11.51
CA CYS A 99 17.81 -8.38 11.04
C CYS A 99 18.94 -7.89 11.93
#